data_AF-A0A9P3H5E5-F1
#
_entry.id   AF-A0A9P3H5E5-F1
#
_cell.length_a   1.000
_cell.length_b   1.000
_cell.length_c   1.000
_cell.angle_alpha   90.00
_cell.angle_beta   90.00
_cell.angle_gamma   90.00
#
_symmetry.space_group_name_H-M   'P 1'
#
loop_
_entity.id
_entity.type
_entity.pdbx_description
1 polymer ?
#
loop_
_entity_poly.entity_id
_entity_poly.type
_entity_poly.pdbx_seq_one_letter_code
_entity_poly.pdbx_strand_id
1 'polypeptide(L)'
;MTIVNNSNYKDKLIIFDTTLRDGEQSPGVTLTVNEKIEIAKQLSSLGVDILEAGFPVASQGDFDAVERIATEVGPLMVGREAIGKPMTIAGLARAVPADIKRCFDAIANAPNRRIHTFLATSDIHLQHKLKITREECITRAVAAVSFAKTLVDDVEFSPEDAGRSDQDFLCKVLSAVIEAGATTLNIPDTVGYNMPEEYGAMIKYLIANTKGSDKVIWSAHCHNDLGLATANTLSGIMNGIRQVEVTINGIGERAGNTAMEEVVMAVHTHPDFFPVYHTINTPQFFRISQMVSSLSGMAVQPNKAIVGANAFLHESGIHQDGVLKNKTTYEIISPETVGANTINLVLGKHSGRAAFRSRLQALGFDGLDDTEFQAAFNSFKTLADSKKRVTEQDLIALLSDQVSSASGEKPTYIIKSLQVVSGTTMASATVELQNTTTGEDIADAATGKAGPVEAVYKAIQRLVGKRIRLLKFDITAVGEGVDALGQVSVKIAEDSSASSDSEDAEEQGGLSKATYHGHGTDSDIIQAATKAYVNAINRLVANENERLLGERKVDV
;
A
#
# COMPACT_ATOMS: atom_id res chain seq x y z
N MET A 1 31.13 28.43 28.15
CA MET A 1 31.08 29.29 26.95
C MET A 1 30.18 28.58 25.98
N THR A 2 28.89 28.96 25.96
CA THR A 2 27.85 28.31 25.17
C THR A 2 28.12 28.61 23.71
N ILE A 3 28.55 27.60 22.95
CA ILE A 3 28.55 27.69 21.49
C ILE A 3 27.09 27.57 21.09
N VAL A 4 26.43 28.72 20.98
CA VAL A 4 25.18 28.85 20.23
C VAL A 4 25.55 28.62 18.78
N ASN A 5 25.43 27.37 18.32
CA ASN A 5 25.56 27.04 16.90
C ASN A 5 24.37 27.68 16.17
N ASN A 6 24.63 28.85 15.61
CA ASN A 6 23.70 29.66 14.88
C ASN A 6 23.61 29.17 13.42
N SER A 7 23.21 27.90 13.21
CA SER A 7 22.86 27.37 11.89
C SER A 7 21.35 27.27 11.77
N ASN A 8 20.71 28.37 11.35
CA ASN A 8 19.27 28.48 11.13
C ASN A 8 18.72 27.64 9.95
N TYR A 9 19.44 26.61 9.51
CA TYR A 9 19.04 25.75 8.40
C TYR A 9 18.85 24.32 8.92
N LYS A 10 17.60 23.88 8.98
CA LYS A 10 17.24 22.48 9.19
C LYS A 10 17.47 21.72 7.90
N ASP A 11 17.92 20.47 8.01
CA ASP A 11 18.05 19.61 6.83
C ASP A 11 16.67 19.14 6.36
N LYS A 12 16.51 18.90 5.06
CA LYS A 12 15.29 18.24 4.57
C LYS A 12 15.32 16.76 4.98
N LEU A 13 14.23 16.29 5.59
CA LEU A 13 13.96 14.86 5.75
C LEU A 13 13.42 14.32 4.42
N ILE A 14 14.16 13.41 3.81
CA ILE A 14 13.79 12.73 2.57
C ILE A 14 12.82 11.61 2.92
N ILE A 15 11.62 11.65 2.34
CA ILE A 15 10.61 10.61 2.54
C ILE A 15 10.70 9.59 1.40
N PHE A 16 11.13 8.38 1.74
CA PHE A 16 11.15 7.22 0.86
C PHE A 16 9.95 6.34 1.21
N ASP A 17 9.01 6.20 0.28
CA ASP A 17 7.87 5.29 0.45
C ASP A 17 8.16 3.92 -0.18
N THR A 18 7.90 2.86 0.59
CA THR A 18 7.99 1.46 0.13
C THR A 18 6.64 0.73 0.25
N THR A 19 5.52 1.46 0.17
CA THR A 19 4.17 0.88 0.23
C THR A 19 3.95 -0.12 -0.91
N LEU A 20 4.47 0.17 -2.11
CA LEU A 20 4.31 -0.66 -3.31
C LEU A 20 5.32 -1.81 -3.45
N ARG A 21 6.29 -1.91 -2.54
CA ARG A 21 7.24 -3.02 -2.48
C ARG A 21 7.13 -3.76 -1.17
N ASP A 22 7.60 -3.17 -0.07
CA ASP A 22 7.60 -3.86 1.22
C ASP A 22 6.19 -3.94 1.81
N GLY A 23 5.38 -2.89 1.61
CA GLY A 23 3.98 -2.88 2.02
C GLY A 23 3.18 -4.02 1.38
N GLU A 24 3.40 -4.28 0.08
CA GLU A 24 2.75 -5.37 -0.64
C GLU A 24 3.19 -6.77 -0.17
N GLN A 25 4.37 -6.92 0.45
CA GLN A 25 4.80 -8.20 1.02
C GLN A 25 3.97 -8.63 2.26
N SER A 26 3.07 -7.77 2.74
CA SER A 26 2.07 -8.12 3.75
C SER A 26 1.24 -9.34 3.30
N PRO A 27 1.13 -10.40 4.12
CA PRO A 27 0.33 -11.56 3.76
C PRO A 27 -1.12 -11.19 3.41
N GLY A 28 -1.51 -11.44 2.16
CA GLY A 28 -2.87 -11.15 1.67
C GLY A 28 -3.03 -9.82 0.95
N VAL A 29 -1.99 -9.02 0.80
CA VAL A 29 -2.00 -7.88 -0.11
C VAL A 29 -1.59 -8.35 -1.50
N THR A 30 -2.34 -7.96 -2.53
CA THR A 30 -1.99 -8.22 -3.93
C THR A 30 -2.57 -7.10 -4.75
N LEU A 31 -1.70 -6.21 -5.24
CA LEU A 31 -2.11 -5.05 -6.02
C LEU A 31 -1.94 -5.38 -7.50
N THR A 32 -2.96 -5.04 -8.30
CA THR A 32 -2.84 -5.02 -9.76
C THR A 32 -1.94 -3.87 -10.20
N VAL A 33 -1.41 -3.94 -11.42
CA VAL A 33 -0.57 -2.87 -12.00
C VAL A 33 -1.28 -1.50 -11.95
N ASN A 34 -2.57 -1.45 -12.27
CA ASN A 34 -3.35 -0.21 -12.26
C ASN A 34 -3.53 0.35 -10.84
N GLU A 35 -3.80 -0.50 -9.85
CA GLU A 35 -3.89 -0.08 -8.43
C GLU A 35 -2.54 0.46 -7.93
N LYS A 36 -1.42 -0.17 -8.31
CA LYS A 36 -0.09 0.36 -8.00
C LYS A 36 0.14 1.74 -8.62
N ILE A 37 -0.29 1.96 -9.87
CA ILE A 37 -0.17 3.27 -10.53
C ILE A 37 -1.03 4.33 -9.84
N GLU A 38 -2.25 3.99 -9.39
CA GLU A 38 -3.12 4.91 -8.67
C GLU A 38 -2.48 5.36 -7.35
N ILE A 39 -1.99 4.42 -6.55
CA ILE A 39 -1.26 4.71 -5.31
C ILE A 39 0.00 5.54 -5.62
N ALA A 40 0.76 5.19 -6.66
CA ALA A 40 1.97 5.92 -7.05
C ALA A 40 1.67 7.38 -7.44
N LYS A 41 0.57 7.65 -8.18
CA LYS A 41 0.12 9.01 -8.51
C LYS A 41 -0.25 9.79 -7.23
N GLN A 42 -0.94 9.14 -6.30
CA GLN A 42 -1.32 9.76 -5.04
C GLN A 42 -0.09 10.05 -4.16
N LEU A 43 0.89 9.15 -4.08
CA LEU A 43 2.18 9.38 -3.39
C LEU A 43 2.99 10.53 -4.02
N SER A 44 2.99 10.61 -5.35
CA SER A 44 3.64 11.71 -6.08
C SER A 44 3.04 13.06 -5.71
N SER A 45 1.71 13.19 -5.72
CA SER A 45 1.00 14.42 -5.35
C SER A 45 1.00 14.73 -3.84
N LEU A 46 1.16 13.72 -2.99
CA LEU A 46 1.39 13.86 -1.55
C LEU A 46 2.75 14.53 -1.26
N GLY A 47 3.70 14.46 -2.20
CA GLY A 47 5.01 15.07 -2.07
C GLY A 47 6.12 14.11 -1.62
N VAL A 48 5.91 12.80 -1.73
CA VAL A 48 6.93 11.77 -1.44
C VAL A 48 8.18 12.00 -2.28
N ASP A 49 9.37 11.91 -1.71
CA ASP A 49 10.61 12.20 -2.44
C ASP A 49 11.02 11.04 -3.35
N ILE A 50 10.89 9.82 -2.84
CA ILE A 50 11.35 8.59 -3.48
C ILE A 50 10.27 7.52 -3.31
N LEU A 51 9.91 6.84 -4.39
CA LEU A 51 9.01 5.69 -4.36
C LEU A 51 9.79 4.44 -4.76
N GLU A 52 9.87 3.45 -3.87
CA GLU A 52 10.25 2.10 -4.24
C GLU A 52 9.07 1.38 -4.84
N ALA A 53 9.06 1.33 -6.17
CA ALA A 53 7.90 0.93 -6.95
C ALA A 53 7.68 -0.60 -6.99
N GLY A 54 8.68 -1.38 -6.56
CA GLY A 54 8.62 -2.84 -6.56
C GLY A 54 10.00 -3.50 -6.46
N PHE A 55 10.01 -4.82 -6.67
CA PHE A 55 11.17 -5.69 -6.74
C PHE A 55 11.20 -6.41 -8.10
N PRO A 56 11.68 -5.76 -9.19
CA PRO A 56 11.46 -6.20 -10.58
C PRO A 56 11.87 -7.64 -10.93
N VAL A 57 12.81 -8.25 -10.20
CA VAL A 57 13.22 -9.64 -10.43
C VAL A 57 12.24 -10.67 -9.86
N ALA A 58 11.33 -10.26 -8.96
CA ALA A 58 10.40 -11.17 -8.30
C ALA A 58 9.43 -11.82 -9.28
N SER A 59 8.95 -11.08 -10.29
CA SER A 59 8.10 -11.60 -11.37
C SER A 59 8.11 -10.70 -12.60
N GLN A 60 7.49 -11.16 -13.71
CA GLN A 60 7.28 -10.28 -14.87
C GLN A 60 6.24 -9.19 -14.58
N GLY A 61 5.14 -9.52 -13.89
CA GLY A 61 4.14 -8.51 -13.53
C GLY A 61 4.69 -7.38 -12.66
N ASP A 62 5.64 -7.69 -11.77
CA ASP A 62 6.29 -6.66 -10.95
C ASP A 62 7.28 -5.80 -11.76
N PHE A 63 7.98 -6.39 -12.73
CA PHE A 63 8.77 -5.63 -13.71
C PHE A 63 7.90 -4.66 -14.51
N ASP A 64 6.79 -5.17 -15.07
CA ASP A 64 5.86 -4.38 -15.90
C ASP A 64 5.23 -3.24 -15.09
N ALA A 65 4.89 -3.50 -13.82
CA ALA A 65 4.39 -2.48 -12.90
C ALA A 65 5.41 -1.36 -12.67
N VAL A 66 6.66 -1.71 -12.38
CA VAL A 66 7.74 -0.73 -12.14
C VAL A 66 8.05 0.07 -13.40
N GLU A 67 8.11 -0.58 -14.57
CA GLU A 67 8.32 0.09 -15.86
C GLU A 67 7.22 1.09 -16.18
N ARG A 68 5.97 0.70 -15.91
CA ARG A 68 4.82 1.56 -16.15
C ARG A 68 4.77 2.73 -15.17
N ILE A 69 5.08 2.52 -13.89
CA ILE A 69 5.22 3.61 -12.90
C ILE A 69 6.36 4.56 -13.28
N ALA A 70 7.52 4.03 -13.68
CA ALA A 70 8.67 4.81 -14.11
C ALA A 70 8.31 5.72 -15.31
N THR A 71 7.54 5.19 -16.25
CA THR A 71 7.15 5.88 -17.47
C THR A 71 6.00 6.88 -17.24
N GLU A 72 4.93 6.49 -16.54
CA GLU A 72 3.71 7.29 -16.39
C GLU A 72 3.75 8.24 -15.19
N VAL A 73 4.34 7.82 -14.07
CA VAL A 73 4.31 8.56 -12.81
C VAL A 73 5.61 9.31 -12.56
N GLY A 74 6.75 8.72 -12.93
CA GLY A 74 8.08 9.32 -12.78
C GLY A 74 8.18 10.77 -13.29
N PRO A 75 7.58 11.14 -14.44
CA PRO A 75 7.63 12.52 -14.94
C PRO A 75 6.61 13.49 -14.33
N LEU A 76 5.67 13.02 -13.49
CA LEU A 76 4.57 13.87 -13.01
C LEU A 76 5.06 14.98 -12.07
N MET A 77 4.51 16.18 -12.29
CA MET A 77 4.75 17.37 -11.46
C MET A 77 3.52 17.87 -10.72
N VAL A 78 2.35 17.29 -10.98
CA VAL A 78 1.07 17.70 -10.35
C VAL A 78 1.16 17.50 -8.84
N GLY A 79 0.96 18.57 -8.08
CA GLY A 79 1.08 18.58 -6.62
C GLY A 79 2.52 18.67 -6.10
N ARG A 80 3.50 18.81 -6.99
CA ARG A 80 4.94 18.88 -6.68
C ARG A 80 5.58 20.20 -7.10
N GLU A 81 4.78 21.19 -7.51
CA GLU A 81 5.25 22.48 -8.03
C GLU A 81 6.14 23.20 -7.00
N ALA A 82 5.76 23.14 -5.72
CA ALA A 82 6.54 23.70 -4.61
C ALA A 82 7.84 22.94 -4.31
N ILE A 83 7.91 21.65 -4.66
CA ILE A 83 9.11 20.81 -4.51
C ILE A 83 10.09 21.05 -5.67
N GLY A 84 9.58 21.41 -6.86
CA GLY A 84 10.39 21.79 -8.01
C GLY A 84 11.09 20.64 -8.73
N LYS A 85 10.80 19.39 -8.37
CA LYS A 85 11.33 18.20 -9.06
C LYS A 85 10.35 17.01 -9.04
N PRO A 86 10.40 16.13 -10.05
CA PRO A 86 9.62 14.89 -10.05
C PRO A 86 10.07 13.94 -8.93
N MET A 87 9.19 13.02 -8.58
CA MET A 87 9.48 11.93 -7.64
C MET A 87 10.56 11.00 -8.22
N THR A 88 11.51 10.57 -7.39
CA THR A 88 12.50 9.56 -7.80
C THR A 88 11.85 8.19 -7.76
N ILE A 89 12.03 7.39 -8.82
CA ILE A 89 11.54 6.02 -8.86
C ILE A 89 12.70 5.08 -8.53
N ALA A 90 12.55 4.32 -7.45
CA ALA A 90 13.48 3.31 -6.99
C ALA A 90 12.96 1.90 -7.30
N GLY A 91 13.89 0.98 -7.57
CA GLY A 91 13.60 -0.45 -7.61
C GLY A 91 14.58 -1.21 -6.71
N LEU A 92 14.09 -2.25 -6.05
CA LEU A 92 14.91 -3.13 -5.23
C LEU A 92 15.63 -4.19 -6.10
N ALA A 93 16.87 -4.50 -5.79
CA ALA A 93 17.63 -5.57 -6.42
C ALA A 93 18.51 -6.31 -5.41
N ARG A 94 18.54 -7.65 -5.48
CA ARG A 94 19.58 -8.41 -4.76
C ARG A 94 20.96 -8.01 -5.29
N ALA A 95 22.00 -8.20 -4.49
CA ALA A 95 23.41 -7.97 -4.86
C ALA A 95 23.93 -9.00 -5.88
N VAL A 96 23.26 -9.09 -7.04
CA VAL A 96 23.54 -10.00 -8.16
C VAL A 96 23.45 -9.17 -9.46
N PRO A 97 24.41 -9.25 -10.39
CA PRO A 97 24.42 -8.42 -11.59
C PRO A 97 23.15 -8.52 -12.45
N ALA A 98 22.58 -9.73 -12.60
CA ALA A 98 21.36 -9.93 -13.39
C ALA A 98 20.16 -9.17 -12.78
N ASP A 99 20.01 -9.21 -11.46
CA ASP A 99 18.93 -8.54 -10.74
C ASP A 99 19.07 -7.01 -10.81
N ILE A 100 20.30 -6.50 -10.63
CA ILE A 100 20.61 -5.08 -10.74
C ILE A 100 20.32 -4.57 -12.16
N LYS A 101 20.71 -5.34 -13.18
CA LYS A 101 20.42 -5.00 -14.57
C LYS A 101 18.92 -4.98 -14.85
N ARG A 102 18.18 -6.01 -14.39
CA ARG A 102 16.72 -6.06 -14.54
C ARG A 102 16.03 -4.91 -13.81
N CYS A 103 16.51 -4.54 -12.63
CA CYS A 103 16.01 -3.37 -11.90
C CYS A 103 16.24 -2.08 -12.67
N PHE A 104 17.43 -1.88 -13.24
CA PHE A 104 17.73 -0.73 -14.09
C PHE A 104 16.79 -0.65 -15.29
N ASP A 105 16.59 -1.78 -15.98
CA ASP A 105 15.72 -1.83 -17.16
C ASP A 105 14.28 -1.41 -16.81
N ALA A 106 13.77 -1.84 -15.66
CA ALA A 106 12.44 -1.45 -15.20
C ALA A 106 12.33 0.06 -14.87
N ILE A 107 13.35 0.68 -14.29
CA ILE A 107 13.29 2.11 -13.92
C ILE A 107 13.86 3.05 -14.99
N ALA A 108 14.27 2.53 -16.15
CA ALA A 108 15.05 3.26 -17.16
C ALA A 108 14.31 4.48 -17.72
N ASN A 109 12.98 4.46 -17.78
CA ASN A 109 12.20 5.58 -18.31
C ASN A 109 11.91 6.69 -17.28
N ALA A 110 12.21 6.47 -16.00
CA ALA A 110 12.03 7.51 -14.98
C ALA A 110 13.08 8.62 -15.15
N PRO A 111 12.69 9.91 -15.11
CA PRO A 111 13.64 11.03 -15.18
C PRO A 111 14.66 11.01 -14.03
N ASN A 112 14.17 10.68 -12.83
CA ASN A 112 14.97 10.48 -11.63
C ASN A 112 14.82 9.00 -11.21
N ARG A 113 15.94 8.30 -11.11
CA ARG A 113 15.97 6.85 -10.87
C ARG A 113 17.00 6.48 -9.83
N ARG A 114 16.67 5.50 -9.00
CA ARG A 114 17.54 4.96 -7.95
C ARG A 114 17.55 3.45 -8.00
N ILE A 115 18.73 2.85 -7.88
CA ILE A 115 18.84 1.41 -7.62
C ILE A 115 19.07 1.24 -6.13
N HIS A 116 18.17 0.50 -5.47
CA HIS A 116 18.36 0.06 -4.10
C HIS A 116 18.84 -1.39 -4.12
N THR A 117 20.07 -1.63 -3.66
CA THR A 117 20.61 -2.99 -3.52
C THR A 117 20.95 -3.31 -2.07
N PHE A 118 20.93 -4.60 -1.73
CA PHE A 118 21.08 -5.03 -0.35
C PHE A 118 21.84 -6.35 -0.23
N LEU A 119 22.45 -6.55 0.93
CA LEU A 119 23.09 -7.81 1.32
C LEU A 119 23.06 -7.96 2.83
N ALA A 120 22.71 -9.15 3.33
CA ALA A 120 22.72 -9.40 4.77
C ALA A 120 24.13 -9.32 5.36
N THR A 121 24.24 -8.71 6.54
CA THR A 121 25.54 -8.48 7.20
C THR A 121 25.64 -9.07 8.60
N SER A 122 24.54 -9.52 9.20
CA SER A 122 24.56 -10.14 10.52
C SER A 122 25.22 -11.51 10.48
N ASP A 123 25.95 -11.87 11.54
CA ASP A 123 26.66 -13.15 11.58
C ASP A 123 25.71 -14.34 11.41
N ILE A 124 24.49 -14.25 11.94
CA ILE A 124 23.46 -15.28 11.77
C ILE A 124 23.07 -15.45 10.29
N HIS A 125 22.91 -14.36 9.55
CA HIS A 125 22.62 -14.44 8.12
C HIS A 125 23.83 -14.87 7.30
N LEU A 126 25.03 -14.39 7.61
CA LEU A 126 26.26 -14.82 6.92
C LEU A 126 26.49 -16.32 7.08
N GLN A 127 26.31 -16.86 8.28
CA GLN A 127 26.54 -18.27 8.58
C GLN A 127 25.41 -19.18 8.07
N HIS A 128 24.15 -18.82 8.31
CA HIS A 128 23.02 -19.73 8.09
C HIS A 128 22.23 -19.46 6.80
N LYS A 129 22.14 -18.21 6.34
CA LYS A 129 21.39 -17.83 5.13
C LYS A 129 22.29 -17.84 3.89
N LEU A 130 23.38 -17.09 3.93
CA LEU A 130 24.25 -16.86 2.78
C LEU A 130 25.39 -17.87 2.66
N LYS A 131 25.86 -18.41 3.79
CA LYS A 131 27.02 -19.33 3.89
C LYS A 131 28.29 -18.73 3.28
N ILE A 132 28.58 -17.47 3.60
CA ILE A 132 29.75 -16.74 3.13
C ILE A 132 30.55 -16.14 4.30
N THR A 133 31.81 -15.79 4.06
CA THR A 133 32.63 -15.08 5.06
C THR A 133 32.34 -13.57 5.04
N ARG A 134 32.81 -12.87 6.08
CA ARG A 134 32.74 -11.40 6.17
C ARG A 134 33.49 -10.71 5.03
N GLU A 135 34.64 -11.25 4.59
CA GLU A 135 35.42 -10.73 3.47
C GLU A 135 34.70 -10.92 2.13
N GLU A 136 34.06 -12.07 1.93
CA GLU A 136 33.25 -12.32 0.74
C GLU A 136 32.00 -11.42 0.72
N CYS A 137 31.39 -11.17 1.87
CA CYS A 137 30.30 -10.21 2.01
C CYS A 137 30.71 -8.80 1.53
N ILE A 138 31.86 -8.27 1.99
CA ILE A 138 32.38 -6.97 1.55
C ILE A 138 32.61 -6.98 0.03
N THR A 139 33.26 -8.03 -0.49
CA THR A 139 33.58 -8.15 -1.92
C THR A 139 32.32 -8.13 -2.78
N ARG A 140 31.27 -8.87 -2.37
CA ARG A 140 29.99 -8.92 -3.08
C ARG A 140 29.24 -7.58 -3.00
N ALA A 141 29.22 -6.94 -1.83
CA ALA A 141 28.59 -5.63 -1.64
C ALA A 141 29.24 -4.56 -2.52
N VAL A 142 30.58 -4.50 -2.54
CA VAL A 142 31.34 -3.58 -3.39
C VAL A 142 31.09 -3.84 -4.86
N ALA A 143 31.08 -5.10 -5.30
CA ALA A 143 30.83 -5.44 -6.71
C ALA A 143 29.42 -5.03 -7.15
N ALA A 144 28.42 -5.26 -6.31
CA ALA A 144 27.03 -4.88 -6.58
C ALA A 144 26.87 -3.36 -6.70
N VAL A 145 27.37 -2.60 -5.72
CA VAL A 145 27.30 -1.13 -5.72
C VAL A 145 28.08 -0.54 -6.89
N SER A 146 29.30 -1.03 -7.15
CA SER A 146 30.10 -0.58 -8.30
C SER A 146 29.35 -0.78 -9.62
N PHE A 147 28.73 -1.95 -9.80
CA PHE A 147 27.95 -2.22 -11.00
C PHE A 147 26.71 -1.32 -11.10
N ALA A 148 25.94 -1.17 -10.02
CA ALA A 148 24.79 -0.26 -9.99
C ALA A 148 25.18 1.18 -10.33
N LYS A 149 26.33 1.65 -9.82
CA LYS A 149 26.87 2.99 -10.11
C LYS A 149 27.26 3.20 -11.58
N THR A 150 27.53 2.13 -12.34
CA THR A 150 27.71 2.24 -13.80
C THR A 150 26.40 2.49 -14.56
N LEU A 151 25.26 2.21 -13.93
CA LEU A 151 23.93 2.29 -14.55
C LEU A 151 23.16 3.55 -14.11
N VAL A 152 23.29 3.95 -12.85
CA VAL A 152 22.61 5.12 -12.27
C VAL A 152 23.53 5.91 -11.36
N ASP A 153 23.23 7.20 -11.20
CA ASP A 153 24.01 8.06 -10.30
C ASP A 153 23.63 7.92 -8.83
N ASP A 154 22.37 7.58 -8.56
CA ASP A 154 21.82 7.46 -7.21
C ASP A 154 21.68 5.98 -6.84
N VAL A 155 22.54 5.53 -5.93
CA VAL A 155 22.65 4.13 -5.51
C VAL A 155 22.50 4.04 -4.00
N GLU A 156 21.51 3.28 -3.57
CA GLU A 156 21.27 2.99 -2.16
C GLU A 156 21.74 1.58 -1.82
N PHE A 157 22.44 1.44 -0.69
CA PHE A 157 22.87 0.15 -0.16
C PHE A 157 22.31 -0.10 1.24
N SER A 158 21.71 -1.28 1.42
CA SER A 158 21.21 -1.76 2.71
C SER A 158 22.03 -2.97 3.22
N PRO A 159 22.78 -2.85 4.32
CA PRO A 159 23.14 -4.00 5.15
C PRO A 159 21.89 -4.63 5.79
N GLU A 160 21.27 -5.62 5.15
CA GLU A 160 20.12 -6.33 5.72
C GLU A 160 20.49 -6.93 7.10
N ASP A 161 19.59 -6.75 8.07
CA ASP A 161 19.76 -7.13 9.48
C ASP A 161 20.88 -6.34 10.21
N ALA A 162 21.08 -5.06 9.84
CA ALA A 162 22.06 -4.18 10.46
C ALA A 162 21.88 -4.05 11.99
N GLY A 163 20.64 -3.97 12.46
CA GLY A 163 20.31 -3.86 13.89
C GLY A 163 20.87 -4.97 14.79
N ARG A 164 21.26 -6.12 14.22
CA ARG A 164 21.86 -7.27 14.91
C ARG A 164 23.28 -7.60 14.43
N SER A 165 23.86 -6.75 13.58
CA SER A 165 25.20 -6.95 13.03
C SER A 165 26.27 -6.35 13.95
N ASP A 166 27.47 -6.91 13.89
CA ASP A 166 28.65 -6.37 14.57
C ASP A 166 28.98 -4.97 14.01
N GLN A 167 28.99 -3.95 14.88
CA GLN A 167 29.08 -2.55 14.46
C GLN A 167 30.42 -2.23 13.76
N ASP A 168 31.52 -2.85 14.20
CA ASP A 168 32.83 -2.65 13.56
C ASP A 168 32.88 -3.25 12.16
N PHE A 169 32.25 -4.41 11.98
CA PHE A 169 32.09 -5.00 10.66
C PHE A 169 31.16 -4.18 9.77
N LEU A 170 30.04 -3.66 10.30
CA LEU A 170 29.18 -2.74 9.56
C LEU A 170 29.97 -1.52 9.07
N CYS A 171 30.75 -0.86 9.93
CA CYS A 171 31.59 0.27 9.52
C CYS A 171 32.53 -0.08 8.35
N LYS A 172 33.09 -1.30 8.33
CA LYS A 172 33.95 -1.77 7.22
C LYS A 172 33.16 -1.96 5.92
N VAL A 173 32.00 -2.62 5.98
CA VAL A 173 31.12 -2.82 4.82
C VAL A 173 30.68 -1.47 4.27
N LEU A 174 30.15 -0.60 5.13
CA LEU A 174 29.64 0.73 4.77
C LEU A 174 30.74 1.61 4.16
N SER A 175 31.94 1.63 4.76
CA SER A 175 33.08 2.38 4.20
C SER A 175 33.44 1.91 2.80
N ALA A 176 33.42 0.58 2.57
CA ALA A 176 33.76 -0.01 1.28
C ALA A 176 32.72 0.30 0.20
N VAL A 177 31.41 0.26 0.54
CA VAL A 177 30.36 0.60 -0.45
C VAL A 177 30.28 2.10 -0.73
N ILE A 178 30.62 2.97 0.23
CA ILE A 178 30.79 4.41 -0.02
C ILE A 178 31.89 4.63 -1.07
N GLU A 179 33.04 3.99 -0.91
CA GLU A 179 34.15 4.07 -1.86
C GLU A 179 33.77 3.52 -3.24
N ALA A 180 32.92 2.49 -3.28
CA ALA A 180 32.37 1.90 -4.51
C ALA A 180 31.34 2.79 -5.22
N GLY A 181 30.80 3.82 -4.55
CA GLY A 181 29.90 4.81 -5.15
C GLY A 181 28.46 4.81 -4.63
N ALA A 182 28.17 4.19 -3.48
CA ALA A 182 26.88 4.37 -2.81
C ALA A 182 26.67 5.85 -2.44
N THR A 183 25.47 6.37 -2.69
CA THR A 183 25.06 7.74 -2.34
C THR A 183 24.18 7.78 -1.10
N THR A 184 23.50 6.68 -0.79
CA THR A 184 22.64 6.52 0.39
C THR A 184 22.94 5.19 1.08
N LEU A 185 23.03 5.21 2.41
CA LEU A 185 23.18 4.00 3.24
C LEU A 185 21.93 3.84 4.11
N ASN A 186 21.16 2.80 3.86
CA ASN A 186 19.98 2.49 4.65
C ASN A 186 20.32 1.47 5.74
N ILE A 187 19.99 1.80 6.99
CA ILE A 187 20.31 1.00 8.17
C ILE A 187 19.02 0.35 8.70
N PRO A 188 18.68 -0.88 8.25
CA PRO A 188 17.42 -1.48 8.63
C PRO A 188 17.44 -2.10 10.03
N ASP A 189 16.38 -1.86 10.81
CA ASP A 189 15.95 -2.74 11.91
C ASP A 189 15.00 -3.79 11.33
N THR A 190 15.58 -4.74 10.60
CA THR A 190 14.88 -5.72 9.75
C THR A 190 13.82 -6.53 10.49
N VAL A 191 14.04 -6.78 11.79
CA VAL A 191 13.15 -7.61 12.63
C VAL A 191 12.46 -6.79 13.72
N GLY A 192 12.52 -5.46 13.67
CA GLY A 192 11.85 -4.56 14.62
C GLY A 192 12.23 -4.82 16.08
N TYR A 193 13.48 -5.18 16.35
CA TYR A 193 13.96 -5.66 17.66
C TYR A 193 14.64 -4.59 18.49
N ASN A 194 15.24 -3.58 17.86
CA ASN A 194 16.04 -2.60 18.59
C ASN A 194 15.16 -1.72 19.49
N MET A 195 15.69 -1.31 20.63
CA MET A 195 15.10 -0.22 21.42
C MET A 195 15.49 1.15 20.83
N PRO A 196 14.69 2.22 21.03
CA PRO A 196 14.97 3.52 20.43
C PRO A 196 16.36 4.08 20.78
N GLU A 197 16.79 3.94 22.03
CA GLU A 197 18.11 4.38 22.49
C GLU A 197 19.25 3.57 21.85
N GLU A 198 19.05 2.26 21.66
CA GLU A 198 20.02 1.37 21.02
C GLU A 198 20.16 1.71 19.54
N TYR A 199 19.04 1.88 18.83
CA TYR A 199 19.03 2.24 17.42
C TYR A 199 19.67 3.62 17.19
N GLY A 200 19.28 4.63 17.97
CA GLY A 200 19.87 5.96 17.91
C GLY A 200 21.38 5.96 18.20
N ALA A 201 21.81 5.22 19.23
CA ALA A 201 23.23 5.08 19.55
C ALA A 201 24.02 4.37 18.44
N MET A 202 23.44 3.34 17.82
CA MET A 202 24.02 2.66 16.67
C MET A 202 24.18 3.62 15.48
N ILE A 203 23.15 4.38 15.11
CA ILE A 203 23.25 5.38 14.03
C ILE A 203 24.38 6.37 14.31
N LYS A 204 24.42 6.93 15.53
CA LYS A 204 25.47 7.87 15.94
C LYS A 204 26.87 7.25 15.83
N TYR A 205 27.01 5.98 16.24
CA TYR A 205 28.25 5.24 16.14
C TYR A 205 28.67 5.04 14.67
N LEU A 206 27.76 4.58 13.81
CA LEU A 206 28.05 4.33 12.40
C LEU A 206 28.48 5.61 11.69
N ILE A 207 27.79 6.73 11.92
CA ILE A 207 28.15 8.03 11.33
C ILE A 207 29.54 8.49 11.80
N ALA A 208 29.86 8.32 13.09
CA ALA A 208 31.13 8.76 13.65
C ALA A 208 32.33 7.91 13.20
N ASN A 209 32.13 6.62 12.90
CA ASN A 209 33.22 5.66 12.70
C ASN A 209 33.32 5.12 11.26
N THR A 210 32.33 5.37 10.40
CA THR A 210 32.37 4.97 8.99
C THR A 210 33.18 5.99 8.18
N LYS A 211 34.18 5.52 7.43
CA LYS A 211 35.00 6.39 6.58
C LYS A 211 34.15 6.88 5.40
N GLY A 212 34.10 8.20 5.22
CA GLY A 212 33.31 8.85 4.15
C GLY A 212 31.84 9.04 4.51
N SER A 213 31.48 8.92 5.79
CA SER A 213 30.10 9.11 6.29
C SER A 213 29.49 10.47 5.96
N ASP A 214 30.32 11.49 5.70
CA ASP A 214 29.94 12.84 5.31
C ASP A 214 29.55 12.99 3.83
N LYS A 215 29.77 11.94 3.02
CA LYS A 215 29.51 11.95 1.56
C LYS A 215 28.21 11.29 1.16
N VAL A 216 27.47 10.73 2.12
CA VAL A 216 26.27 9.94 1.87
C VAL A 216 25.11 10.39 2.74
N ILE A 217 23.90 10.09 2.28
CA ILE A 217 22.69 10.23 3.07
C ILE A 217 22.52 8.98 3.92
N TRP A 218 22.22 9.16 5.21
CA TRP A 218 21.88 8.05 6.09
C TRP A 218 20.36 7.87 6.13
N SER A 219 19.91 6.66 5.79
CA SER A 219 18.50 6.24 5.76
C SER A 219 18.19 5.27 6.90
N ALA A 220 16.95 5.31 7.40
CA ALA A 220 16.42 4.36 8.37
C ALA A 220 15.24 3.60 7.79
N HIS A 221 15.23 2.28 8.00
CA HIS A 221 14.13 1.38 7.64
C HIS A 221 13.80 0.48 8.85
N CYS A 222 12.82 0.88 9.66
CA CYS A 222 12.49 0.14 10.88
C CYS A 222 11.18 -0.65 10.72
N HIS A 223 11.23 -1.95 11.02
CA HIS A 223 10.04 -2.80 11.16
C HIS A 223 9.45 -2.70 12.57
N ASN A 224 8.20 -3.16 12.70
CA ASN A 224 7.36 -2.89 13.87
C ASN A 224 7.07 -4.10 14.77
N ASP A 225 7.91 -5.13 14.75
CA ASP A 225 7.69 -6.38 15.49
C ASP A 225 7.47 -6.17 17.01
N LEU A 226 8.12 -5.16 17.62
CA LEU A 226 7.91 -4.77 19.03
C LEU A 226 7.00 -3.54 19.21
N GLY A 227 6.40 -3.00 18.14
CA GLY A 227 5.58 -1.79 18.20
C GLY A 227 6.39 -0.49 18.33
N LEU A 228 7.69 -0.51 18.02
CA LEU A 228 8.63 0.60 18.25
C LEU A 228 9.17 1.22 16.95
N ALA A 229 8.67 0.86 15.76
CA ALA A 229 9.20 1.31 14.48
C ALA A 229 9.28 2.83 14.35
N THR A 230 8.18 3.52 14.67
CA THR A 230 8.10 4.99 14.67
C THR A 230 9.08 5.60 15.67
N ALA A 231 9.21 5.03 16.88
CA ALA A 231 10.13 5.53 17.90
C ALA A 231 11.60 5.34 17.49
N ASN A 232 11.95 4.19 16.92
CA ASN A 232 13.29 3.90 16.40
C ASN A 232 13.66 4.86 15.27
N THR A 233 12.75 5.07 14.33
CA THR A 233 12.94 6.01 13.21
C THR A 233 13.16 7.45 13.70
N LEU A 234 12.34 7.94 14.64
CA LEU A 234 12.51 9.27 15.23
C LEU A 234 13.84 9.40 15.99
N SER A 235 14.25 8.35 16.72
CA SER A 235 15.56 8.30 17.37
C SER A 235 16.72 8.35 16.36
N GLY A 236 16.58 7.66 15.23
CA GLY A 236 17.52 7.75 14.11
C GLY A 236 17.65 9.18 13.57
N ILE A 237 16.53 9.88 13.35
CA ILE A 237 16.51 11.28 12.87
C ILE A 237 17.31 12.19 13.81
N MET A 238 17.10 12.04 15.13
CA MET A 238 17.82 12.81 16.14
C MET A 238 19.34 12.53 16.15
N ASN A 239 19.75 11.37 15.64
CA ASN A 239 21.16 10.93 15.62
C ASN A 239 21.83 11.03 14.25
N GLY A 240 21.18 11.63 13.25
CA GLY A 240 21.81 11.98 11.96
C GLY A 240 21.16 11.36 10.72
N ILE A 241 20.10 10.56 10.87
CA ILE A 241 19.30 10.10 9.72
C ILE A 241 18.68 11.31 9.00
N ARG A 242 18.71 11.28 7.66
CA ARG A 242 18.13 12.30 6.77
C ARG A 242 17.23 11.74 5.68
N GLN A 243 17.10 10.41 5.60
CA GLN A 243 16.07 9.73 4.82
C GLN A 243 15.35 8.71 5.71
N VAL A 244 14.04 8.52 5.51
CA VAL A 244 13.29 7.47 6.19
C VAL A 244 12.50 6.66 5.19
N GLU A 245 12.60 5.34 5.31
CA GLU A 245 11.83 4.36 4.55
C GLU A 245 10.60 3.97 5.34
N VAL A 246 9.45 4.30 4.78
CA VAL A 246 8.15 4.25 5.47
C VAL A 246 7.07 3.71 4.54
N THR A 247 5.93 3.34 5.10
CA THR A 247 4.74 2.96 4.33
C THR A 247 3.50 3.69 4.83
N ILE A 248 2.52 3.87 3.94
CA ILE A 248 1.20 4.35 4.32
C ILE A 248 0.53 3.30 5.20
N ASN A 249 -0.08 3.75 6.29
CA ASN A 249 -0.73 2.92 7.29
C ASN A 249 0.21 1.98 8.09
N GLY A 250 1.53 2.01 7.84
CA GLY A 250 2.49 1.10 8.45
C GLY A 250 2.38 -0.34 7.95
N ILE A 251 1.84 -0.57 6.74
CA ILE A 251 1.79 -1.93 6.17
C ILE A 251 3.20 -2.45 5.82
N GLY A 252 3.39 -3.76 5.81
CA GLY A 252 4.67 -4.40 5.54
C GLY A 252 4.74 -5.83 6.07
N GLU A 253 5.91 -6.46 5.93
CA GLU A 253 6.14 -7.79 6.49
C GLU A 253 5.80 -7.87 7.99
N ARG A 254 5.20 -8.99 8.41
CA ARG A 254 4.88 -9.34 9.81
C ARG A 254 4.00 -8.28 10.50
N ALA A 255 4.58 -7.45 11.35
CA ALA A 255 3.92 -6.37 12.09
C ALA A 255 3.92 -5.03 11.33
N GLY A 256 4.56 -4.98 10.16
CA GLY A 256 4.59 -3.82 9.29
C GLY A 256 5.88 -3.00 9.39
N ASN A 257 5.88 -1.91 8.63
CA ASN A 257 6.94 -0.91 8.60
C ASN A 257 6.60 0.30 9.45
N THR A 258 7.56 1.20 9.58
CA THR A 258 7.31 2.54 10.12
C THR A 258 6.23 3.26 9.30
N ALA A 259 5.21 3.78 9.98
CA ALA A 259 4.11 4.50 9.36
C ALA A 259 4.53 5.93 8.95
N MET A 260 4.33 6.28 7.68
CA MET A 260 4.70 7.60 7.14
C MET A 260 3.96 8.72 7.87
N GLU A 261 2.65 8.57 8.05
CA GLU A 261 1.80 9.58 8.66
C GLU A 261 2.22 9.88 10.11
N GLU A 262 2.75 8.90 10.84
CA GLU A 262 3.18 9.05 12.22
C GLU A 262 4.51 9.82 12.32
N VAL A 263 5.51 9.43 11.53
CA VAL A 263 6.83 10.10 11.53
C VAL A 263 6.71 11.54 11.02
N VAL A 264 5.98 11.74 9.93
CA VAL A 264 5.79 13.08 9.35
C VAL A 264 5.05 13.98 10.34
N MET A 265 3.97 13.50 10.97
CA MET A 265 3.22 14.33 11.92
C MET A 265 3.97 14.59 13.22
N ALA A 266 4.86 13.69 13.66
CA ALA A 266 5.75 13.95 14.78
C ALA A 266 6.70 15.13 14.47
N VAL A 267 7.33 15.13 13.29
CA VAL A 267 8.19 16.25 12.83
C VAL A 267 7.38 17.53 12.63
N HIS A 268 6.18 17.41 12.05
CA HIS A 268 5.28 18.53 11.78
C HIS A 268 4.85 19.27 13.07
N THR A 269 4.52 18.52 14.11
CA THR A 269 4.00 19.05 15.38
C THR A 269 5.10 19.51 16.34
N HIS A 270 6.34 19.08 16.11
CA HIS A 270 7.49 19.46 16.94
C HIS A 270 8.61 20.10 16.10
N PRO A 271 8.33 21.20 15.39
CA PRO A 271 9.30 21.81 14.50
C PRO A 271 10.58 22.16 15.25
N ASP A 272 10.51 22.70 16.46
CA ASP A 272 11.70 23.15 17.21
C ASP A 272 12.53 22.03 17.83
N PHE A 273 11.96 20.82 17.95
CA PHE A 273 12.64 19.67 18.55
C PHE A 273 13.48 18.91 17.51
N PHE A 274 12.90 18.63 16.33
CA PHE A 274 13.58 17.86 15.31
C PHE A 274 14.52 18.74 14.47
N PRO A 275 15.75 18.25 14.15
CA PRO A 275 16.73 19.00 13.36
C PRO A 275 16.41 19.01 11.85
N VAL A 276 15.20 18.60 11.46
CA VAL A 276 14.80 18.41 10.07
C VAL A 276 13.45 19.06 9.77
N TYR A 277 13.15 19.27 8.49
CA TYR A 277 11.84 19.65 7.99
C TYR A 277 11.38 18.70 6.87
N HIS A 278 10.07 18.59 6.63
CA HIS A 278 9.51 17.78 5.53
C HIS A 278 8.78 18.65 4.50
N THR A 279 8.50 18.09 3.32
CA THR A 279 7.69 18.74 2.27
C THR A 279 6.38 18.03 1.97
N ILE A 280 6.02 17.00 2.76
CA ILE A 280 4.77 16.25 2.62
C ILE A 280 3.55 17.16 2.82
N ASN A 281 2.58 17.03 1.91
CA ASN A 281 1.28 17.68 1.97
C ASN A 281 0.35 16.93 2.94
N THR A 282 0.51 17.18 4.23
CA THR A 282 -0.18 16.43 5.31
C THR A 282 -1.71 16.39 5.19
N PRO A 283 -2.42 17.41 4.66
CA PRO A 283 -3.85 17.32 4.37
C PRO A 283 -4.30 16.17 3.46
N GLN A 284 -3.38 15.47 2.79
CA GLN A 284 -3.72 14.31 1.95
C GLN A 284 -3.62 12.96 2.68
N PHE A 285 -3.22 12.92 3.96
CA PHE A 285 -3.00 11.66 4.68
C PHE A 285 -4.25 10.79 4.81
N PHE A 286 -5.40 11.36 5.16
CA PHE A 286 -6.65 10.59 5.23
C PHE A 286 -7.00 9.96 3.89
N ARG A 287 -6.92 10.73 2.81
CA ARG A 287 -7.23 10.25 1.47
C ARG A 287 -6.36 9.06 1.07
N ILE A 288 -5.04 9.19 1.18
CA ILE A 288 -4.14 8.10 0.78
C ILE A 288 -4.25 6.89 1.71
N SER A 289 -4.47 7.10 3.01
CA SER A 289 -4.72 6.03 3.98
C SER A 289 -5.93 5.18 3.59
N GLN A 290 -7.05 5.83 3.23
CA GLN A 290 -8.28 5.14 2.80
C GLN A 290 -8.10 4.45 1.44
N MET A 291 -7.41 5.08 0.50
CA MET A 291 -7.07 4.47 -0.81
C MET A 291 -6.25 3.19 -0.62
N VAL A 292 -5.16 3.24 0.14
CA VAL A 292 -4.32 2.08 0.41
C VAL A 292 -5.12 1.00 1.15
N SER A 293 -5.95 1.37 2.14
CA SER A 293 -6.81 0.41 2.85
C SER A 293 -7.79 -0.30 1.92
N SER A 294 -8.45 0.46 1.05
CA SER A 294 -9.43 -0.08 0.08
C SER A 294 -8.78 -0.99 -0.96
N LEU A 295 -7.63 -0.60 -1.51
CA LEU A 295 -6.97 -1.35 -2.59
C LEU A 295 -6.21 -2.58 -2.06
N SER A 296 -5.57 -2.46 -0.88
CA SER A 296 -4.86 -3.58 -0.25
C SER A 296 -5.79 -4.58 0.45
N GLY A 297 -7.00 -4.16 0.84
CA GLY A 297 -7.90 -4.92 1.70
C GLY A 297 -7.49 -4.94 3.17
N MET A 298 -6.45 -4.21 3.58
CA MET A 298 -6.05 -4.08 4.97
C MET A 298 -6.80 -2.93 5.64
N ALA A 299 -7.74 -3.27 6.53
CA ALA A 299 -8.49 -2.28 7.29
C ALA A 299 -7.58 -1.46 8.23
N VAL A 300 -7.83 -0.15 8.28
CA VAL A 300 -7.18 0.75 9.24
C VAL A 300 -7.82 0.54 10.62
N GLN A 301 -6.99 0.34 11.65
CA GLN A 301 -7.50 0.23 13.03
C GLN A 301 -8.19 1.55 13.42
N PRO A 302 -9.39 1.51 14.04
CA PRO A 302 -10.13 2.74 14.38
C PRO A 302 -9.33 3.71 15.24
N ASN A 303 -8.49 3.20 16.13
CA ASN A 303 -7.63 3.96 17.03
C ASN A 303 -6.20 4.13 16.52
N LYS A 304 -5.92 3.87 15.24
CA LYS A 304 -4.60 4.12 14.66
C LYS A 304 -4.25 5.62 14.76
N ALA A 305 -3.00 5.89 15.13
CA ALA A 305 -2.49 7.25 15.21
C ALA A 305 -2.65 7.98 13.87
N ILE A 306 -2.99 9.28 13.94
CA ILE A 306 -3.14 10.21 12.81
C ILE A 306 -4.32 9.93 11.88
N VAL A 307 -4.53 8.69 11.42
CA VAL A 307 -5.50 8.36 10.35
C VAL A 307 -6.64 7.44 10.78
N GLY A 308 -6.67 7.01 12.06
CA GLY A 308 -7.76 6.20 12.60
C GLY A 308 -9.09 6.96 12.66
N ALA A 309 -10.20 6.26 12.41
CA ALA A 309 -11.55 6.84 12.47
C ALA A 309 -11.88 7.50 13.83
N ASN A 310 -11.28 7.00 14.92
CA ASN A 310 -11.47 7.49 16.28
C ASN A 310 -10.36 8.47 16.73
N ALA A 311 -9.37 8.77 15.88
CA ALA A 311 -8.20 9.58 16.27
C ALA A 311 -8.54 11.01 16.70
N PHE A 312 -9.69 11.54 16.26
CA PHE A 312 -10.16 12.90 16.56
C PHE A 312 -11.54 12.94 17.23
N LEU A 313 -12.07 11.79 17.67
CA LEU A 313 -13.38 11.71 18.32
C LEU A 313 -13.25 11.78 19.85
N HIS A 314 -14.12 12.58 20.49
CA HIS A 314 -14.18 12.72 21.95
C HIS A 314 -15.54 12.24 22.47
N GLU A 315 -15.56 11.10 23.17
CA GLU A 315 -16.80 10.53 23.75
C GLU A 315 -17.10 11.08 25.16
N SER A 316 -16.06 11.40 25.94
CA SER A 316 -16.21 11.90 27.32
C SER A 316 -16.81 13.31 27.35
N GLY A 317 -17.90 13.50 28.11
CA GLY A 317 -18.54 14.81 28.26
C GLY A 317 -17.63 15.90 28.83
N ILE A 318 -16.63 15.53 29.63
CA ILE A 318 -15.61 16.48 30.13
C ILE A 318 -14.65 16.89 28.99
N HIS A 319 -14.30 15.96 28.10
CA HIS A 319 -13.45 16.27 26.95
C HIS A 319 -14.20 17.14 25.94
N GLN A 320 -15.48 16.84 25.69
CA GLN A 320 -16.34 17.64 24.81
C GLN A 320 -16.48 19.09 25.33
N ASP A 321 -16.75 19.28 26.62
CA ASP A 321 -16.80 20.62 27.23
C ASP A 321 -15.45 21.36 27.11
N GLY A 322 -14.33 20.65 27.30
CA GLY A 322 -12.99 21.20 27.11
C GLY A 322 -12.73 21.66 25.67
N VAL A 323 -12.98 20.79 24.69
CA VAL A 323 -12.81 21.11 23.26
C VAL A 323 -13.73 22.24 22.80
N LEU A 324 -14.97 22.30 23.30
CA LEU A 324 -15.90 23.39 23.01
C LEU A 324 -15.41 24.74 23.53
N LYS A 325 -14.75 24.76 24.69
CA LYS A 325 -14.16 25.98 25.27
C LYS A 325 -12.87 26.37 24.55
N ASN A 326 -12.00 25.41 24.29
CA ASN A 326 -10.79 25.59 23.52
C ASN A 326 -10.31 24.24 22.97
N LYS A 327 -10.33 24.06 21.65
CA LYS A 327 -9.92 22.82 20.97
C LYS A 327 -8.52 22.33 21.39
N THR A 328 -7.59 23.26 21.65
CA THR A 328 -6.20 22.92 21.98
C THR A 328 -6.02 22.24 23.34
N THR A 329 -7.07 22.11 24.16
CA THR A 329 -6.99 21.37 25.42
C THR A 329 -6.80 19.87 25.22
N TYR A 330 -7.27 19.33 24.10
CA TYR A 330 -7.18 17.89 23.78
C TYR A 330 -6.73 17.62 22.33
N GLU A 331 -6.89 18.57 21.41
CA GLU A 331 -6.49 18.42 20.01
C GLU A 331 -5.11 19.07 19.79
N ILE A 332 -4.05 18.26 19.82
CA ILE A 332 -2.68 18.70 19.45
C ILE A 332 -2.50 18.80 17.92
N ILE A 333 -3.38 18.15 17.16
CA ILE A 333 -3.45 18.16 15.70
C ILE A 333 -4.91 18.44 15.34
N SER A 334 -5.16 19.48 14.56
CA SER A 334 -6.49 19.69 14.01
C SER A 334 -6.79 18.65 12.91
N PRO A 335 -8.00 18.07 12.84
CA PRO A 335 -8.37 17.10 11.81
C PRO A 335 -8.04 17.57 10.38
N GLU A 336 -8.24 18.85 10.10
CA GLU A 336 -8.00 19.46 8.79
C GLU A 336 -6.52 19.40 8.38
N THR A 337 -5.59 19.38 9.34
CA THR A 337 -4.14 19.28 9.09
C THR A 337 -3.76 17.97 8.40
N VAL A 338 -4.56 16.92 8.61
CA VAL A 338 -4.33 15.57 8.06
C VAL A 338 -5.35 15.20 6.99
N GLY A 339 -6.29 16.11 6.69
CA GLY A 339 -7.39 15.87 5.76
C GLY A 339 -8.56 15.11 6.36
N ALA A 340 -8.61 14.94 7.68
CA ALA A 340 -9.82 14.49 8.35
C ALA A 340 -10.84 15.63 8.31
N ASN A 341 -11.93 15.43 7.57
CA ASN A 341 -13.00 16.40 7.53
C ASN A 341 -13.82 16.33 8.83
N THR A 342 -13.86 17.44 9.58
CA THR A 342 -14.86 17.68 10.65
C THR A 342 -16.21 18.13 10.11
N ILE A 343 -16.33 18.33 8.79
CA ILE A 343 -17.50 18.96 8.19
C ILE A 343 -18.63 17.93 8.07
N ASN A 344 -19.53 18.00 9.05
CA ASN A 344 -20.89 17.45 9.11
C ASN A 344 -21.80 17.96 7.97
N LEU A 345 -21.35 18.00 6.71
CA LEU A 345 -22.28 18.15 5.60
C LEU A 345 -22.96 16.80 5.41
N VAL A 346 -24.05 16.60 6.15
CA VAL A 346 -24.85 15.38 6.07
C VAL A 346 -25.40 15.27 4.66
N LEU A 347 -24.80 14.39 3.87
CA LEU A 347 -25.37 14.01 2.59
C LEU A 347 -26.53 13.05 2.83
N GLY A 348 -27.64 13.28 2.15
CA GLY A 348 -28.84 12.46 2.25
C GLY A 348 -29.72 12.64 1.02
N LYS A 349 -30.92 12.07 1.03
CA LYS A 349 -31.82 12.03 -0.14
C LYS A 349 -32.07 13.40 -0.80
N HIS A 350 -31.99 14.49 -0.04
CA HIS A 350 -32.20 15.85 -0.52
C HIS A 350 -30.95 16.55 -1.04
N SER A 351 -29.76 15.98 -0.88
CA SER A 351 -28.50 16.59 -1.32
C SER A 351 -28.43 16.65 -2.84
N GLY A 352 -28.20 17.84 -3.40
CA GLY A 352 -28.08 18.07 -4.84
C GLY A 352 -26.69 17.77 -5.38
N ARG A 353 -26.55 17.81 -6.72
CA ARG A 353 -25.27 17.56 -7.43
C ARG A 353 -24.12 18.44 -6.92
N ALA A 354 -24.38 19.72 -6.63
CA ALA A 354 -23.36 20.64 -6.14
C ALA A 354 -22.79 20.23 -4.76
N ALA A 355 -23.66 19.80 -3.84
CA ALA A 355 -23.25 19.32 -2.51
C ALA A 355 -22.46 18.00 -2.61
N PHE A 356 -22.88 17.10 -3.50
CA PHE A 356 -22.15 15.87 -3.78
C PHE A 356 -20.78 16.14 -4.40
N ARG A 357 -20.69 16.98 -5.44
CA ARG A 357 -19.42 17.36 -6.10
C ARG A 357 -18.44 18.02 -5.15
N SER A 358 -18.91 18.95 -4.32
CA SER A 358 -18.08 19.58 -3.30
C SER A 358 -17.57 18.57 -2.27
N ARG A 359 -18.39 17.56 -1.90
CA ARG A 359 -17.95 16.51 -0.98
C ARG A 359 -16.94 15.58 -1.63
N LEU A 360 -17.16 15.17 -2.87
CA LEU A 360 -16.19 14.39 -3.65
C LEU A 360 -14.85 15.12 -3.76
N GLN A 361 -14.87 16.42 -4.03
CA GLN A 361 -13.66 17.25 -4.06
C GLN A 361 -12.96 17.33 -2.70
N ALA A 362 -13.73 17.46 -1.61
CA ALA A 362 -13.16 17.42 -0.25
C ALA A 362 -12.56 16.06 0.12
N LEU A 363 -12.97 14.99 -0.56
CA LEU A 363 -12.39 13.64 -0.49
C LEU A 363 -11.24 13.44 -1.50
N GLY A 364 -10.98 14.44 -2.34
CA GLY A 364 -9.95 14.44 -3.38
C GLY A 364 -10.37 13.78 -4.70
N PHE A 365 -11.63 13.40 -4.88
CA PHE A 365 -12.15 12.87 -6.15
C PHE A 365 -12.47 13.99 -7.14
N ASP A 366 -11.45 14.77 -7.50
CA ASP A 366 -11.58 16.01 -8.29
C ASP A 366 -11.56 15.73 -9.81
N GLY A 367 -11.18 14.51 -10.20
CA GLY A 367 -10.88 14.11 -11.58
C GLY A 367 -11.95 13.31 -12.29
N LEU A 368 -13.14 13.16 -11.72
CA LEU A 368 -14.24 12.44 -12.37
C LEU A 368 -14.76 13.24 -13.56
N ASP A 369 -14.86 12.60 -14.73
CA ASP A 369 -15.54 13.21 -15.86
C ASP A 369 -17.05 13.33 -15.60
N ASP A 370 -17.77 14.08 -16.45
CA ASP A 370 -19.21 14.31 -16.22
C ASP A 370 -20.04 13.02 -16.24
N THR A 371 -19.60 11.99 -16.97
CA THR A 371 -20.23 10.67 -17.06
C THR A 371 -20.01 9.87 -15.78
N GLU A 372 -18.77 9.79 -15.31
CA GLU A 372 -18.37 9.13 -14.06
C GLU A 372 -19.00 9.82 -12.86
N PHE A 373 -18.99 11.15 -12.83
CA PHE A 373 -19.67 11.93 -11.81
C PHE A 373 -21.17 11.65 -11.80
N GLN A 374 -21.79 11.53 -12.98
CA GLN A 374 -23.23 11.24 -13.07
C GLN A 374 -23.56 9.82 -12.60
N ALA A 375 -22.72 8.84 -12.91
CA ALA A 375 -22.85 7.47 -12.42
C ALA A 375 -22.71 7.42 -10.88
N ALA A 376 -21.66 8.03 -10.34
CA ALA A 376 -21.44 8.14 -8.90
C ALA A 376 -22.59 8.87 -8.19
N PHE A 377 -23.13 9.94 -8.80
CA PHE A 377 -24.26 10.67 -8.24
C PHE A 377 -25.55 9.84 -8.22
N ASN A 378 -25.80 9.03 -9.24
CA ASN A 378 -26.95 8.12 -9.28
C ASN A 378 -26.83 7.04 -8.20
N SER A 379 -25.66 6.42 -8.04
CA SER A 379 -25.39 5.44 -6.99
C SER A 379 -25.51 6.07 -5.59
N PHE A 380 -25.02 7.29 -5.42
CA PHE A 380 -25.24 8.09 -4.21
C PHE A 380 -26.73 8.31 -3.94
N LYS A 381 -27.55 8.60 -4.95
CA LYS A 381 -29.00 8.79 -4.77
C LYS A 381 -29.69 7.50 -4.32
N THR A 382 -29.36 6.38 -4.94
CA THR A 382 -29.87 5.06 -4.52
C THR A 382 -29.49 4.77 -3.07
N LEU A 383 -28.25 5.04 -2.68
CA LEU A 383 -27.82 4.86 -1.29
C LEU A 383 -28.50 5.83 -0.32
N ALA A 384 -28.66 7.08 -0.73
CA ALA A 384 -29.30 8.11 0.09
C ALA A 384 -30.82 7.90 0.24
N ASP A 385 -31.45 7.10 -0.63
CA ASP A 385 -32.84 6.69 -0.51
C ASP A 385 -33.02 5.53 0.49
N SER A 386 -32.04 4.63 0.60
CA SER A 386 -32.05 3.54 1.59
C SER A 386 -31.50 3.95 2.96
N LYS A 387 -30.70 5.02 3.03
CA LYS A 387 -30.00 5.47 4.25
C LYS A 387 -30.44 6.88 4.69
N LYS A 388 -30.64 7.10 6.00
CA LYS A 388 -31.01 8.44 6.51
C LYS A 388 -29.88 9.47 6.38
N ARG A 389 -28.63 9.01 6.47
CA ARG A 389 -27.41 9.83 6.36
C ARG A 389 -26.32 9.04 5.67
N VAL A 390 -25.73 9.60 4.62
CA VAL A 390 -24.58 9.03 3.92
C VAL A 390 -23.31 9.58 4.54
N THR A 391 -22.46 8.68 5.05
CA THR A 391 -21.19 9.00 5.70
C THR A 391 -20.07 9.20 4.67
N GLU A 392 -18.92 9.67 5.12
CA GLU A 392 -17.72 9.81 4.29
C GLU A 392 -17.22 8.45 3.78
N GLN A 393 -17.22 7.45 4.65
CA GLN A 393 -16.81 6.09 4.30
C GLN A 393 -17.78 5.47 3.28
N ASP A 394 -19.07 5.77 3.36
CA ASP A 394 -20.05 5.33 2.37
C ASP A 394 -19.73 5.91 0.97
N LEU A 395 -19.34 7.19 0.90
CA LEU A 395 -18.98 7.85 -0.36
C LEU A 395 -17.69 7.26 -0.93
N ILE A 396 -16.67 7.07 -0.10
CA ILE A 396 -15.41 6.45 -0.50
C ILE A 396 -15.69 5.06 -1.05
N ALA A 397 -16.47 4.23 -0.32
CA ALA A 397 -16.81 2.88 -0.76
C ALA A 397 -17.60 2.86 -2.09
N LEU A 398 -18.55 3.79 -2.27
CA LEU A 398 -19.29 3.96 -3.53
C LEU A 398 -18.36 4.30 -4.70
N LEU A 399 -17.30 5.07 -4.46
CA LEU A 399 -16.34 5.50 -5.47
C LEU A 399 -15.31 4.43 -5.76
N SER A 400 -14.84 3.68 -4.75
CA SER A 400 -13.93 2.55 -4.94
C SER A 400 -14.48 1.49 -5.91
N ASP A 401 -15.79 1.22 -5.83
CA ASP A 401 -16.50 0.32 -6.76
C ASP A 401 -16.51 0.87 -8.21
N GLN A 402 -16.49 2.19 -8.40
CA GLN A 402 -16.49 2.85 -9.72
C GLN A 402 -15.08 3.06 -10.28
N VAL A 403 -14.10 3.39 -9.45
CA VAL A 403 -12.70 3.58 -9.86
C VAL A 403 -12.08 2.24 -10.32
N SER A 404 -12.48 1.12 -9.71
CA SER A 404 -12.15 -0.21 -10.22
C SER A 404 -12.62 -0.43 -11.67
N SER A 405 -13.72 0.23 -12.08
CA SER A 405 -14.29 0.20 -13.44
C SER A 405 -13.65 1.23 -14.40
N ALA A 406 -12.90 2.21 -13.89
CA ALA A 406 -12.24 3.27 -14.66
C ALA A 406 -10.83 2.88 -15.16
N SER A 407 -10.36 1.68 -14.83
CA SER A 407 -9.04 1.13 -15.20
C SER A 407 -8.89 0.77 -16.70
N GLY A 408 -9.84 1.15 -17.55
CA GLY A 408 -9.82 0.95 -19.00
C GLY A 408 -10.09 -0.49 -19.46
N GLU A 409 -9.98 -1.47 -18.57
CA GLU A 409 -10.42 -2.84 -18.81
C GLU A 409 -11.87 -3.01 -18.39
N LYS A 410 -12.73 -3.37 -19.36
CA LYS A 410 -14.12 -3.67 -19.05
C LYS A 410 -14.18 -4.95 -18.21
N PRO A 411 -14.87 -4.96 -17.06
CA PRO A 411 -15.02 -6.18 -16.27
C PRO A 411 -15.68 -7.26 -17.12
N THR A 412 -15.11 -8.48 -17.13
CA THR A 412 -15.64 -9.59 -17.93
C THR A 412 -17.07 -9.94 -17.53
N TYR A 413 -17.36 -9.92 -16.23
CA TYR A 413 -18.69 -10.19 -15.70
C TYR A 413 -19.24 -8.99 -14.93
N ILE A 414 -20.49 -8.61 -15.25
CA ILE A 414 -21.25 -7.58 -14.55
C ILE A 414 -22.51 -8.21 -13.97
N ILE A 415 -22.83 -7.93 -12.70
CA ILE A 415 -24.06 -8.43 -12.05
C ILE A 415 -25.26 -7.67 -12.60
N LYS A 416 -26.24 -8.38 -13.16
CA LYS A 416 -27.48 -7.82 -13.72
C LYS A 416 -28.64 -7.95 -12.76
N SER A 417 -28.82 -9.15 -12.21
CA SER A 417 -29.85 -9.43 -11.23
C SER A 417 -29.40 -10.46 -10.20
N LEU A 418 -29.93 -10.34 -8.99
CA LEU A 418 -29.69 -11.23 -7.88
C LEU A 418 -31.00 -11.40 -7.11
N GLN A 419 -31.46 -12.63 -6.98
CA GLN A 419 -32.57 -13.00 -6.12
C GLN A 419 -32.12 -14.06 -5.14
N VAL A 420 -32.33 -13.83 -3.85
CA VAL A 420 -31.94 -14.77 -2.80
C VAL A 420 -33.13 -15.04 -1.90
N VAL A 421 -33.40 -16.32 -1.66
CA VAL A 421 -34.37 -16.79 -0.67
C VAL A 421 -33.60 -17.61 0.35
N SER A 422 -33.68 -17.22 1.61
CA SER A 422 -32.96 -17.89 2.70
C SER A 422 -33.92 -18.35 3.78
N GLY A 423 -33.71 -19.57 4.27
CA GLY A 423 -34.34 -20.13 5.45
C GLY A 423 -33.31 -20.81 6.35
N THR A 424 -33.77 -21.40 7.45
CA THR A 424 -32.90 -22.03 8.46
C THR A 424 -32.22 -23.33 8.00
N THR A 425 -32.75 -23.98 6.96
CA THR A 425 -32.26 -25.29 6.47
C THR A 425 -31.60 -25.23 5.11
N MET A 426 -31.99 -24.27 4.27
CA MET A 426 -31.49 -24.11 2.92
C MET A 426 -31.72 -22.69 2.45
N ALA A 427 -30.81 -22.21 1.61
CA ALA A 427 -30.99 -21.01 0.81
C ALA A 427 -30.95 -21.36 -0.68
N SER A 428 -31.62 -20.58 -1.50
CA SER A 428 -31.54 -20.62 -2.96
C SER A 428 -31.22 -19.23 -3.50
N ALA A 429 -30.36 -19.17 -4.49
CA ALA A 429 -30.03 -17.95 -5.19
C ALA A 429 -30.21 -18.13 -6.70
N THR A 430 -30.78 -17.13 -7.35
CA THR A 430 -30.79 -16.98 -8.81
C THR A 430 -29.94 -15.76 -9.13
N VAL A 431 -28.94 -15.95 -9.99
CA VAL A 431 -27.97 -14.91 -10.37
C VAL A 431 -27.98 -14.76 -11.87
N GLU A 432 -27.98 -13.52 -12.34
CA GLU A 432 -27.81 -13.17 -13.74
C GLU A 432 -26.56 -12.27 -13.88
N LEU A 433 -25.64 -12.68 -14.76
CA LEU A 433 -24.45 -11.93 -15.09
C LEU A 433 -24.48 -11.57 -16.57
N GLN A 434 -24.01 -10.38 -16.91
CA GLN A 434 -23.66 -10.03 -18.28
C GLN A 434 -22.19 -10.39 -18.51
N ASN A 435 -21.91 -11.22 -19.52
CA ASN A 435 -20.57 -11.43 -20.02
C ASN A 435 -20.26 -10.34 -21.05
N THR A 436 -19.38 -9.40 -20.72
CA THR A 436 -19.08 -8.25 -21.57
C THR A 436 -18.22 -8.60 -22.79
N THR A 437 -17.54 -9.74 -22.76
CA THR A 437 -16.73 -10.24 -23.88
C THR A 437 -17.61 -10.85 -24.98
N THR A 438 -18.65 -11.59 -24.60
CA THR A 438 -19.59 -12.20 -25.57
C THR A 438 -20.81 -11.33 -25.84
N GLY A 439 -21.13 -10.41 -24.92
CA GLY A 439 -22.37 -9.62 -24.94
C GLY A 439 -23.61 -10.39 -24.48
N GLU A 440 -23.46 -11.63 -23.99
CA GLU A 440 -24.56 -12.48 -23.55
C GLU A 440 -24.89 -12.28 -22.08
N ASP A 441 -26.19 -12.24 -21.77
CA ASP A 441 -26.70 -12.32 -20.41
C ASP A 441 -26.89 -13.81 -20.06
N ILE A 442 -26.20 -14.27 -19.01
CA ILE A 442 -26.20 -15.65 -18.54
C ILE A 442 -26.84 -15.72 -17.15
N ALA A 443 -27.72 -16.71 -16.93
CA ALA A 443 -28.44 -16.87 -15.67
C ALA A 443 -28.43 -18.31 -15.18
N ASP A 444 -28.25 -18.50 -13.87
CA ASP A 444 -28.31 -19.81 -13.22
C ASP A 444 -28.85 -19.67 -11.79
N ALA A 445 -29.31 -20.79 -11.25
CA ALA A 445 -29.77 -20.89 -9.87
C ALA A 445 -29.11 -22.06 -9.14
N ALA A 446 -28.77 -21.83 -7.87
CA ALA A 446 -28.19 -22.85 -7.02
C ALA A 446 -28.74 -22.78 -5.60
N THR A 447 -28.56 -23.88 -4.87
CA THR A 447 -28.90 -23.99 -3.45
C THR A 447 -27.65 -24.07 -2.60
N GLY A 448 -27.73 -23.48 -1.41
CA GLY A 448 -26.71 -23.50 -0.37
C GLY A 448 -27.29 -24.10 0.91
N LYS A 449 -26.58 -25.04 1.52
CA LYS A 449 -26.93 -25.62 2.82
C LYS A 449 -26.35 -24.78 3.97
N ALA A 450 -25.19 -24.17 3.75
CA ALA A 450 -24.49 -23.31 4.70
C ALA A 450 -25.04 -21.88 4.70
N GLY A 451 -25.87 -21.51 3.72
CA GLY A 451 -26.58 -20.24 3.70
C GLY A 451 -26.64 -19.56 2.33
N PRO A 452 -27.13 -18.31 2.29
CA PRO A 452 -27.36 -17.57 1.05
C PRO A 452 -26.08 -17.28 0.26
N VAL A 453 -24.97 -16.94 0.94
CA VAL A 453 -23.68 -16.66 0.28
C VAL A 453 -23.18 -17.89 -0.49
N GLU A 454 -23.31 -19.09 0.09
CA GLU A 454 -22.94 -20.34 -0.58
C GLU A 454 -23.79 -20.57 -1.83
N ALA A 455 -25.10 -20.32 -1.76
CA ALA A 455 -26.01 -20.47 -2.88
C ALA A 455 -25.62 -19.54 -4.05
N VAL A 456 -25.33 -18.27 -3.73
CA VAL A 456 -24.89 -17.28 -4.71
C VAL A 456 -23.58 -17.71 -5.37
N TYR A 457 -22.56 -18.08 -4.58
CA TYR A 457 -21.25 -18.41 -5.12
C TYR A 457 -21.26 -19.67 -5.98
N LYS A 458 -22.11 -20.65 -5.64
CA LYS A 458 -22.33 -21.84 -6.48
C LYS A 458 -22.97 -21.49 -7.82
N ALA A 459 -23.97 -20.62 -7.84
CA ALA A 459 -24.60 -20.17 -9.08
C ALA A 459 -23.57 -19.44 -9.97
N ILE A 460 -22.80 -18.52 -9.38
CA ILE A 460 -21.74 -17.79 -10.10
C ILE A 460 -20.67 -18.74 -10.64
N GLN A 461 -20.18 -19.70 -9.86
CA GLN A 461 -19.17 -20.66 -10.32
C GLN A 461 -19.63 -21.46 -11.55
N ARG A 462 -20.91 -21.86 -11.58
CA ARG A 462 -21.49 -22.55 -12.74
C ARG A 462 -21.61 -21.64 -13.96
N LEU A 463 -22.03 -20.39 -13.75
CA LEU A 463 -22.11 -19.37 -14.81
C LEU A 463 -20.76 -19.11 -15.47
N VAL A 464 -19.69 -18.99 -14.66
CA VAL A 464 -18.34 -18.73 -15.18
C VAL A 464 -17.60 -20.00 -15.59
N GLY A 465 -18.15 -21.18 -15.32
CA GLY A 465 -17.56 -22.47 -15.67
C GLY A 465 -16.27 -22.81 -14.92
N LYS A 466 -16.01 -22.19 -13.76
CA LYS A 466 -14.78 -22.39 -12.97
C LYS A 466 -15.08 -22.93 -11.59
N ARG A 467 -14.23 -23.85 -11.11
CA ARG A 467 -14.24 -24.28 -9.71
C ARG A 467 -13.37 -23.35 -8.90
N ILE A 468 -13.99 -22.66 -7.95
CA ILE A 468 -13.35 -21.60 -7.19
C ILE A 468 -13.53 -21.90 -5.71
N ARG A 469 -12.40 -22.00 -5.01
CA ARG A 469 -12.38 -22.13 -3.56
C ARG A 469 -12.34 -20.75 -2.92
N LEU A 470 -13.28 -20.52 -2.01
CA LEU A 470 -13.24 -19.37 -1.10
C LEU A 470 -12.22 -19.65 0.00
N LEU A 471 -11.15 -18.86 0.06
CA LEU A 471 -10.07 -18.98 1.03
C LEU A 471 -10.31 -18.08 2.25
N LYS A 472 -10.84 -16.87 2.03
CA LYS A 472 -11.14 -15.90 3.08
C LYS A 472 -12.43 -15.17 2.77
N PHE A 473 -13.17 -14.83 3.81
CA PHE A 473 -14.41 -14.08 3.74
C PHE A 473 -14.52 -13.24 5.00
N ASP A 474 -14.33 -11.93 4.85
CA ASP A 474 -14.45 -10.96 5.93
C ASP A 474 -15.63 -10.03 5.62
N ILE A 475 -16.48 -9.80 6.60
CA ILE A 475 -17.54 -8.79 6.53
C ILE A 475 -17.27 -7.78 7.64
N THR A 476 -17.27 -6.51 7.27
CA THR A 476 -17.16 -5.40 8.21
C THR A 476 -18.30 -4.43 7.95
N ALA A 477 -18.89 -3.88 9.02
CA ALA A 477 -19.83 -2.78 8.88
C ALA A 477 -19.06 -1.48 8.62
N VAL A 478 -19.54 -0.68 7.67
CA VAL A 478 -19.04 0.65 7.38
C VAL A 478 -20.05 1.67 7.89
N GLY A 479 -19.63 2.45 8.89
CA GLY A 479 -20.48 3.37 9.64
C GLY A 479 -21.32 2.70 10.73
N GLU A 480 -22.25 3.47 11.30
CA GLU A 480 -23.11 3.07 12.41
C GLU A 480 -24.59 3.08 12.02
N GLY A 481 -25.41 2.28 12.70
CA GLY A 481 -26.85 2.22 12.52
C GLY A 481 -27.34 0.95 11.81
N VAL A 482 -28.67 0.76 11.79
CA VAL A 482 -29.32 -0.39 11.12
C VAL A 482 -29.22 -0.31 9.59
N ASP A 483 -28.81 0.86 9.07
CA ASP A 483 -28.60 1.21 7.68
C ASP A 483 -27.11 1.34 7.33
N ALA A 484 -26.21 0.81 8.17
CA ALA A 484 -24.78 0.72 7.88
C ALA A 484 -24.52 -0.14 6.64
N LEU A 485 -23.51 0.24 5.85
CA LEU A 485 -23.11 -0.54 4.68
C LEU A 485 -22.37 -1.80 5.14
N GLY A 486 -22.65 -2.94 4.52
CA GLY A 486 -21.79 -4.11 4.61
C GLY A 486 -20.67 -4.00 3.60
N GLN A 487 -19.43 -3.98 4.08
CA GLN A 487 -18.24 -4.15 3.24
C GLN A 487 -17.78 -5.60 3.36
N VAL A 488 -17.69 -6.28 2.23
CA VAL A 488 -17.23 -7.67 2.15
C VAL A 488 -15.92 -7.72 1.40
N SER A 489 -14.93 -8.37 2.00
CA SER A 489 -13.67 -8.75 1.36
C SER A 489 -13.63 -10.26 1.21
N VAL A 490 -13.30 -10.74 0.01
CA VAL A 490 -13.13 -12.16 -0.25
C VAL A 490 -11.77 -12.44 -0.85
N LYS A 491 -11.24 -13.62 -0.52
CA LYS A 491 -10.06 -14.19 -1.15
C LYS A 491 -10.43 -15.52 -1.79
N ILE A 492 -10.08 -15.70 -3.06
CA ILE A 492 -10.40 -16.89 -3.83
C ILE A 492 -9.14 -17.51 -4.45
N ALA A 493 -9.20 -18.79 -4.76
CA ALA A 493 -8.24 -19.47 -5.63
C ALA A 493 -8.98 -20.46 -6.53
N GLU A 494 -8.49 -20.64 -7.76
CA GLU A 494 -9.02 -21.66 -8.67
C GLU A 494 -8.58 -23.06 -8.22
N ASP A 495 -9.50 -24.03 -8.31
CA ASP A 495 -9.21 -25.44 -8.06
C ASP A 495 -9.02 -26.18 -9.40
N SER A 496 -7.77 -26.54 -9.68
CA SER A 496 -7.29 -27.21 -10.89
C SER A 496 -7.31 -28.74 -10.80
N SER A 497 -7.87 -29.33 -9.74
CA SER A 497 -7.90 -30.80 -9.52
C SER A 497 -8.73 -31.63 -10.51
N ALA A 498 -9.19 -31.06 -11.62
CA ALA A 498 -10.03 -31.75 -12.62
C ALA A 498 -9.40 -31.91 -14.01
N SER A 499 -8.14 -31.50 -14.23
CA SER A 499 -7.47 -31.63 -15.54
C SER A 499 -6.46 -32.77 -15.64
N SER A 500 -6.38 -33.67 -14.65
CA SER A 500 -5.52 -34.86 -14.71
C SER A 500 -6.24 -36.09 -14.19
N ASP A 501 -6.55 -37.05 -15.06
CA ASP A 501 -6.97 -38.42 -14.73
C ASP A 501 -5.84 -39.25 -14.08
N SER A 502 -5.01 -38.64 -13.23
CA SER A 502 -3.92 -39.30 -12.52
C SER A 502 -4.23 -39.38 -11.04
N GLU A 503 -4.28 -40.60 -10.50
CA GLU A 503 -4.53 -40.95 -9.09
C GLU A 503 -3.50 -40.35 -8.10
N ASP A 504 -2.50 -39.60 -8.57
CA ASP A 504 -1.47 -38.94 -7.75
C ASP A 504 -1.85 -37.51 -7.26
N ALA A 505 -3.03 -36.98 -7.62
CA ALA A 505 -3.42 -35.60 -7.32
C ALA A 505 -4.06 -35.39 -5.91
N GLU A 506 -4.26 -36.45 -5.12
CA GLU A 506 -4.94 -36.34 -3.81
C GLU A 506 -4.04 -35.85 -2.67
N GLU A 507 -2.71 -35.83 -2.81
CA GLU A 507 -1.79 -35.43 -1.71
C GLU A 507 -1.32 -33.95 -1.74
N GLN A 508 -1.55 -33.21 -2.82
CA GLN A 508 -1.36 -31.76 -2.87
C GLN A 508 -2.63 -31.12 -3.45
N GLY A 509 -3.64 -30.92 -2.59
CA GLY A 509 -4.97 -30.43 -2.98
C GLY A 509 -4.88 -29.32 -4.02
N GLY A 510 -5.40 -29.61 -5.23
CA GLY A 510 -5.11 -28.97 -6.52
C GLY A 510 -5.48 -27.50 -6.68
N LEU A 511 -5.25 -26.67 -5.66
CA LEU A 511 -5.42 -25.23 -5.67
C LEU A 511 -4.31 -24.57 -6.48
N SER A 512 -4.69 -23.64 -7.35
CA SER A 512 -3.76 -22.70 -7.96
C SER A 512 -2.98 -21.96 -6.87
N LYS A 513 -1.67 -21.75 -7.09
CA LYS A 513 -0.84 -20.91 -6.23
C LYS A 513 -1.29 -19.44 -6.25
N ALA A 514 -1.98 -19.00 -7.31
CA ALA A 514 -2.46 -17.63 -7.43
C ALA A 514 -3.76 -17.47 -6.65
N THR A 515 -3.81 -16.45 -5.79
CA THR A 515 -5.01 -16.08 -5.03
C THR A 515 -5.46 -14.68 -5.44
N TYR A 516 -6.77 -14.47 -5.54
CA TYR A 516 -7.35 -13.22 -5.98
C TYR A 516 -8.25 -12.65 -4.89
N HIS A 517 -8.16 -11.34 -4.70
CA HIS A 517 -8.96 -10.62 -3.71
C HIS A 517 -10.04 -9.81 -4.40
N GLY A 518 -11.22 -9.72 -3.80
CA GLY A 518 -12.27 -8.84 -4.28
C GLY A 518 -12.99 -8.19 -3.12
N HIS A 519 -13.41 -6.95 -3.35
CA HIS A 519 -14.13 -6.13 -2.40
C HIS A 519 -15.48 -5.76 -2.97
N GLY A 520 -16.49 -5.66 -2.12
CA GLY A 520 -17.82 -5.21 -2.52
C GLY A 520 -18.50 -4.53 -1.36
N THR A 521 -19.18 -3.42 -1.64
CA THR A 521 -19.92 -2.68 -0.63
C THR A 521 -21.38 -2.55 -1.04
N ASP A 522 -22.28 -2.83 -0.10
CA ASP A 522 -23.71 -2.66 -0.29
C ASP A 522 -24.44 -2.56 1.05
N SER A 523 -25.63 -1.95 1.06
CA SER A 523 -26.54 -2.00 2.21
C SER A 523 -27.04 -3.42 2.49
N ASP A 524 -27.10 -4.28 1.48
CA ASP A 524 -27.37 -5.71 1.64
C ASP A 524 -26.06 -6.52 1.64
N ILE A 525 -25.74 -7.16 2.76
CA ILE A 525 -24.51 -7.96 2.94
C ILE A 525 -24.37 -9.06 1.88
N ILE A 526 -25.48 -9.64 1.40
CA ILE A 526 -25.44 -10.68 0.35
C ILE A 526 -25.08 -10.06 -0.99
N GLN A 527 -25.62 -8.88 -1.29
CA GLN A 527 -25.24 -8.14 -2.51
C GLN A 527 -23.78 -7.68 -2.45
N ALA A 528 -23.32 -7.19 -1.30
CA ALA A 528 -21.91 -6.84 -1.06
C ALA A 528 -20.99 -8.07 -1.25
N ALA A 529 -21.37 -9.22 -0.69
CA ALA A 529 -20.66 -10.48 -0.87
C ALA A 529 -20.63 -10.96 -2.33
N THR A 530 -21.72 -10.73 -3.07
CA THR A 530 -21.82 -11.06 -4.51
C THR A 530 -20.86 -10.19 -5.32
N LYS A 531 -20.88 -8.86 -5.09
CA LYS A 531 -19.96 -7.90 -5.72
C LYS A 531 -18.51 -8.25 -5.45
N ALA A 532 -18.16 -8.50 -4.18
CA ALA A 532 -16.80 -8.88 -3.79
C ALA A 532 -16.32 -10.13 -4.55
N TYR A 533 -17.19 -11.13 -4.67
CA TYR A 533 -16.86 -12.38 -5.36
C TYR A 533 -16.71 -12.21 -6.88
N VAL A 534 -17.62 -11.48 -7.52
CA VAL A 534 -17.50 -11.17 -8.96
C VAL A 534 -16.25 -10.34 -9.25
N ASN A 535 -15.91 -9.38 -8.38
CA ASN A 535 -14.68 -8.60 -8.50
C ASN A 535 -13.43 -9.47 -8.38
N ALA A 536 -13.40 -10.42 -7.44
CA ALA A 536 -12.31 -11.38 -7.33
C ALA A 536 -12.19 -12.29 -8.58
N ILE A 537 -13.33 -12.72 -9.14
CA ILE A 537 -13.38 -13.51 -10.38
C ILE A 537 -12.89 -12.72 -11.59
N ASN A 538 -13.32 -11.47 -11.73
CA ASN A 538 -12.87 -10.62 -12.84
C ASN A 538 -11.35 -10.45 -12.81
N ARG A 539 -10.73 -10.32 -11.62
CA ARG A 539 -9.27 -10.28 -11.47
C ARG A 539 -8.60 -11.61 -11.84
N LEU A 540 -9.21 -12.73 -11.48
CA LEU A 540 -8.75 -14.07 -11.88
C LEU A 540 -8.73 -14.21 -13.41
N VAL A 541 -9.83 -13.83 -14.07
CA VAL A 541 -9.98 -13.96 -15.52
C VAL A 541 -9.09 -12.97 -16.28
N ALA A 542 -8.91 -11.74 -15.78
CA ALA A 542 -8.00 -10.77 -16.36
C ALA A 542 -6.55 -11.29 -16.37
N ASN A 543 -6.08 -11.85 -15.24
CA ASN A 543 -4.73 -12.42 -15.14
C ASN A 543 -4.50 -13.60 -16.11
N GLU A 544 -5.51 -14.47 -16.28
CA GLU A 544 -5.46 -15.56 -17.26
C GLU A 544 -5.33 -15.03 -18.70
N ASN A 545 -6.10 -14.00 -19.04
CA ASN A 545 -6.05 -13.40 -20.37
C ASN A 545 -4.68 -12.74 -20.64
N GLU A 546 -4.10 -12.07 -19.64
CA GLU A 546 -2.75 -11.50 -19.74
C GLU A 546 -1.68 -12.59 -19.96
N ARG A 547 -1.76 -13.71 -19.24
CA ARG A 547 -0.86 -14.87 -19.45
C ARG A 547 -0.95 -15.44 -20.86
N LEU A 548 -2.18 -15.65 -21.36
CA LEU A 548 -2.40 -16.18 -22.71
C LEU A 548 -1.93 -15.21 -23.82
N LEU A 549 -2.02 -13.90 -23.59
CA LEU A 549 -1.49 -12.87 -24.50
C LEU A 549 0.05 -12.78 -24.45
N GLY A 550 0.65 -13.00 -23.29
CA GLY A 550 2.10 -13.06 -23.09
C GLY A 550 2.73 -14.25 -23.80
N GLU A 551 2.13 -15.44 -23.70
CA GLU A 551 2.61 -16.65 -24.39
C GLU A 551 2.57 -16.52 -25.92
N ARG A 552 1.52 -15.88 -26.47
CA ARG A 552 1.40 -15.64 -27.93
C ARG A 552 2.44 -14.67 -28.51
N LYS A 553 3.08 -13.82 -27.69
CA LYS A 553 4.13 -12.90 -28.14
C LYS A 553 5.52 -13.54 -28.21
N VAL A 554 5.72 -14.71 -27.60
CA VAL A 554 7.00 -15.43 -27.61
C VAL A 554 7.14 -16.34 -28.84
N ASP A 555 6.02 -16.68 -29.48
CA ASP A 555 5.96 -17.56 -30.67
C ASP A 555 5.97 -16.80 -32.03
N VAL A 556 6.38 -15.52 -32.07
CA VAL A 556 6.51 -14.73 -33.32
C VAL A 556 7.93 -14.23 -33.54
#